data_AF-A0A348XMU2-F1
#
_entry.id   AF-A0A348XMU2-F1
#
_cell.length_a   1.000
_cell.length_b   1.000
_cell.length_c   1.000
_cell.angle_alpha   90.00
_cell.angle_beta   90.00
_cell.angle_gamma   90.00
#
_symmetry.space_group_name_H-M   'P 1'
#
loop_
_entity.id
_entity.type
_entity.pdbx_description
1 polymer ?
#
loop_
_entity_poly.entity_id
_entity_poly.type
_entity_poly.pdbx_seq_one_letter_code
_entity_poly.pdbx_strand_id
1 'polypeptide(L)'
;MGFLEVIGGRMGVAAELQSVWQQEARSLVGCLEAALASGNATDVVFAAHRVKSALSVFRTAATDVAAKMEQRARVGRLGAAAALMDKLFTSSKECEQAMVDMLSPDTGN
;
A
#
# COMPACT_ATOMS: atom_id res chain seq x y z
N MET A 1 -4.66 -9.06 -15.50
CA MET A 1 -4.50 -7.68 -15.97
C MET A 1 -3.54 -6.98 -15.02
N GLY A 2 -2.29 -6.80 -15.45
CA GLY A 2 -1.24 -6.11 -14.72
C GLY A 2 -1.31 -4.59 -14.92
N PHE A 3 -0.59 -3.85 -14.08
CA PHE A 3 -0.55 -2.37 -14.09
C PHE A 3 -0.27 -1.77 -15.48
N LEU A 4 0.70 -2.31 -16.23
CA LEU A 4 1.05 -1.84 -17.57
C LEU A 4 -0.07 -2.05 -18.61
N GLU A 5 -0.87 -3.12 -18.48
CA GLU A 5 -2.03 -3.37 -19.35
C GLU A 5 -3.15 -2.37 -19.07
N VAL A 6 -3.34 -1.97 -17.81
CA VAL A 6 -4.36 -0.97 -17.40
C VAL A 6 -4.06 0.41 -17.99
N ILE A 7 -2.78 0.80 -18.05
CA ILE A 7 -2.37 2.12 -18.59
C ILE A 7 -2.06 2.09 -20.10
N GLY A 8 -2.22 0.93 -20.75
CA GLY A 8 -2.01 0.77 -22.20
C GLY A 8 -0.57 1.09 -22.64
N GLY A 9 0.43 0.77 -21.82
CA GLY A 9 1.86 1.00 -22.15
C GLY A 9 2.32 2.47 -22.17
N ARG A 10 1.50 3.41 -21.69
CA ARG A 10 1.86 4.84 -21.63
C ARG A 10 2.78 5.13 -20.44
N MET A 11 4.09 5.00 -20.66
CA MET A 11 5.12 5.16 -19.61
C MET A 11 5.09 6.52 -18.91
N GLY A 12 4.79 7.62 -19.62
CA GLY A 12 4.63 8.95 -19.00
C GLY A 12 3.47 9.02 -18.01
N VAL A 13 2.34 8.40 -18.36
CA VAL A 13 1.17 8.27 -17.47
C VAL A 13 1.49 7.36 -16.29
N ALA A 14 2.31 6.33 -16.50
CA ALA A 14 2.76 5.43 -15.45
C ALA A 14 3.58 6.14 -14.37
N ALA A 15 4.49 7.04 -14.77
CA ALA A 15 5.34 7.82 -13.87
C ALA A 15 4.54 8.86 -13.07
N GLU A 16 3.60 9.56 -13.72
CA GLU A 16 2.70 10.48 -13.02
C GLU A 16 1.81 9.74 -12.03
N LEU A 17 1.23 8.60 -12.45
CA LEU A 17 0.39 7.77 -11.60
C LEU A 17 1.18 7.21 -10.41
N GLN A 18 2.44 6.81 -10.62
CA GLN A 18 3.36 6.40 -9.56
C GLN A 18 3.58 7.52 -8.53
N SER A 19 3.82 8.76 -8.98
CA SER A 19 4.10 9.86 -8.05
C SER A 19 2.88 10.20 -7.19
N VAL A 20 1.69 10.28 -7.80
CA VAL A 20 0.42 10.44 -7.08
C VAL A 20 0.21 9.30 -6.10
N TRP A 21 0.49 8.07 -6.55
CA TRP A 21 0.37 6.87 -5.73
C TRP A 21 1.24 6.89 -4.49
N GLN A 22 2.52 7.24 -4.63
CA GLN A 22 3.47 7.29 -3.52
C GLN A 22 3.03 8.29 -2.47
N GLN A 23 2.51 9.44 -2.89
CA GLN A 23 2.00 10.46 -1.98
C GLN A 23 0.76 9.97 -1.22
N GLU A 24 -0.21 9.39 -1.93
CA GLU A 24 -1.41 8.84 -1.30
C GLU A 24 -1.10 7.66 -0.38
N ALA A 25 -0.26 6.71 -0.81
CA ALA A 25 0.12 5.55 0.00
C ALA A 25 0.82 5.98 1.31
N ARG A 26 1.74 6.94 1.25
CA ARG A 26 2.39 7.48 2.47
C ARG A 26 1.39 8.16 3.40
N SER A 27 0.47 8.95 2.84
CA SER A 27 -0.60 9.57 3.63
C SER A 27 -1.50 8.53 4.31
N LEU A 28 -1.93 7.50 3.58
CA LEU A 28 -2.79 6.43 4.10
C LEU A 28 -2.09 5.59 5.17
N VAL A 29 -0.81 5.29 5.00
CA VAL A 29 0.01 4.59 6.02
C VAL A 29 0.14 5.45 7.28
N GLY A 30 0.36 6.76 7.14
CA GLY A 30 0.35 7.69 8.29
C GLY A 30 -1.00 7.77 9.00
N CYS A 31 -2.11 7.76 8.26
CA CYS A 31 -3.46 7.68 8.86
C CYS A 31 -3.66 6.37 9.64
N LEU A 32 -3.15 5.25 9.12
CA LEU A 32 -3.23 3.96 9.80
C LEU A 32 -2.40 3.93 11.09
N GLU A 33 -1.22 4.56 11.07
CA GLU A 33 -0.38 4.73 12.26
C GLU A 33 -1.10 5.57 13.33
N ALA A 34 -1.69 6.70 12.94
CA ALA A 34 -2.47 7.54 13.85
C ALA A 34 -3.69 6.80 14.42
N ALA A 35 -4.40 6.01 13.60
CA ALA A 35 -5.52 5.19 14.04
C ALA A 35 -5.07 4.13 15.06
N LEU A 36 -3.94 3.47 14.83
CA LEU A 36 -3.36 2.52 15.79
C LEU A 36 -2.98 3.20 17.10
N ALA A 37 -2.38 4.39 17.04
CA ALA A 37 -2.00 5.18 18.22
C ALA A 37 -3.22 5.64 19.03
N SER A 38 -4.35 5.92 18.38
CA SER A 38 -5.60 6.28 19.05
C SER A 38 -6.27 5.12 19.77
N GLY A 39 -5.85 3.87 19.52
CA GLY A 39 -6.46 2.67 20.09
C GLY A 39 -7.90 2.40 19.61
N ASN A 40 -8.37 3.10 18.57
CA ASN A 40 -9.72 2.93 18.04
C ASN A 40 -9.76 1.85 16.96
N ALA A 41 -10.40 0.71 17.25
CA ALA A 41 -10.50 -0.41 16.32
C ALA A 41 -11.23 -0.05 15.02
N THR A 42 -12.28 0.76 15.11
CA THR A 42 -13.07 1.18 13.95
C THR A 42 -12.20 2.00 12.98
N ASP A 43 -11.41 2.93 13.52
CA ASP A 43 -10.53 3.78 12.70
C ASP A 43 -9.43 2.95 12.04
N VAL A 44 -8.87 1.96 12.76
CA VAL A 44 -7.87 1.04 12.20
C VAL A 44 -8.47 0.19 11.08
N VAL A 45 -9.72 -0.28 11.23
CA VAL A 45 -10.42 -1.00 10.15
C VAL A 45 -10.57 -0.13 8.92
N PHE A 46 -11.04 1.11 9.06
CA PHE A 46 -11.23 2.02 7.94
C PHE A 46 -9.90 2.39 7.28
N ALA A 47 -8.88 2.73 8.06
CA ALA A 47 -7.56 3.08 7.53
C ALA A 47 -6.92 1.89 6.79
N ALA A 48 -6.95 0.69 7.38
CA ALA A 48 -6.41 -0.51 6.74
C ALA A 48 -7.19 -0.88 5.47
N HIS A 49 -8.51 -0.70 5.46
CA HIS A 49 -9.33 -0.91 4.26
C HIS A 49 -8.94 0.03 3.12
N ARG A 50 -8.70 1.32 3.42
CA ARG A 50 -8.26 2.31 2.42
C ARG A 50 -6.88 1.97 1.85
N VAL A 51 -5.92 1.63 2.71
CA VAL A 51 -4.58 1.18 2.29
C VAL A 51 -4.69 -0.05 1.38
N LYS A 52 -5.48 -1.05 1.77
CA LYS A 52 -5.72 -2.25 0.96
C LYS A 52 -6.36 -1.91 -0.39
N SER A 53 -7.40 -1.08 -0.40
CA SER A 53 -8.09 -0.68 -1.63
C SER A 53 -7.15 0.04 -2.58
N ALA A 54 -6.30 0.91 -2.05
CA ALA A 54 -5.24 1.50 -2.83
C ALA A 54 -4.36 0.37 -3.42
N LEU A 55 -3.66 -0.39 -2.59
CA LEU A 55 -2.63 -1.33 -3.07
C LEU A 55 -3.15 -2.47 -3.98
N SER A 56 -4.47 -2.71 -3.99
CA SER A 56 -5.13 -3.77 -4.74
C SER A 56 -4.82 -3.82 -6.25
N VAL A 57 -4.54 -2.67 -6.88
CA VAL A 57 -4.21 -2.62 -8.32
C VAL A 57 -2.87 -3.32 -8.62
N PHE A 58 -1.96 -3.34 -7.66
CA PHE A 58 -0.64 -3.95 -7.80
C PHE A 58 -0.59 -5.42 -7.33
N ARG A 59 -1.60 -5.86 -6.56
CA ARG A 59 -1.68 -7.22 -6.00
C ARG A 59 -0.40 -7.67 -5.30
N THR A 60 0.23 -6.78 -4.55
CA THR A 60 1.48 -7.03 -3.83
C THR A 60 1.24 -7.54 -2.41
N ALA A 61 2.32 -8.02 -1.78
CA ALA A 61 2.32 -8.44 -0.37
C ALA A 61 1.77 -7.36 0.58
N ALA A 62 1.94 -6.08 0.25
CA ALA A 62 1.40 -4.97 1.03
C ALA A 62 -0.14 -4.99 1.10
N THR A 63 -0.81 -5.44 0.03
CA THR A 63 -2.28 -5.63 0.00
C THR A 63 -2.71 -6.70 1.00
N ASP A 64 -2.01 -7.84 1.03
CA ASP A 64 -2.31 -8.93 1.96
C ASP A 64 -2.06 -8.54 3.42
N VAL A 65 -1.02 -7.75 3.67
CA VAL A 65 -0.72 -7.25 5.01
C VAL A 65 -1.81 -6.28 5.48
N ALA A 66 -2.22 -5.35 4.63
CA ALA A 66 -3.32 -4.42 4.95
C ALA A 66 -4.64 -5.17 5.20
N ALA A 67 -4.95 -6.21 4.41
CA ALA A 67 -6.11 -7.07 4.64
C ALA A 67 -6.05 -7.81 5.99
N LYS A 68 -4.87 -8.31 6.38
CA LYS A 68 -4.66 -8.93 7.69
C LYS A 68 -4.82 -7.92 8.83
N MET A 69 -4.32 -6.69 8.68
CA MET A 69 -4.52 -5.62 9.67
C MET A 69 -5.99 -5.29 9.85
N GLU A 70 -6.73 -5.10 8.75
CA GLU A 70 -8.17 -4.87 8.75
C GLU A 70 -8.91 -5.99 9.51
N GLN A 71 -8.59 -7.26 9.19
CA GLN A 71 -9.22 -8.40 9.86
C GLN A 71 -8.91 -8.46 11.37
N ARG A 72 -7.67 -8.16 11.78
CA ARG A 72 -7.27 -8.17 13.20
C ARG A 72 -7.95 -7.04 13.97
N ALA A 73 -8.09 -5.86 13.37
CA ALA A 73 -8.82 -4.75 13.97
C ALA A 73 -10.33 -5.03 14.09
N ARG A 74 -10.95 -5.67 13.08
CA ARG A 74 -12.38 -6.08 13.13
C ARG A 74 -12.70 -7.00 14.30
N VAL A 75 -11.76 -7.84 14.73
CA VAL A 75 -11.92 -8.74 15.88
C VAL A 75 -11.33 -8.17 17.18
N GLY A 76 -11.06 -6.86 17.23
CA GLY A 76 -10.57 -6.16 18.42
C GLY A 76 -9.10 -6.42 18.78
N ARG A 77 -8.33 -7.11 17.93
CA ARG A 77 -6.92 -7.46 18.20
C ARG A 77 -5.96 -6.38 17.72
N LEU A 78 -6.05 -5.19 18.30
CA LEU A 78 -5.25 -4.02 17.87
C LEU A 78 -3.75 -4.20 18.07
N GLY A 79 -3.30 -4.84 19.15
CA GLY A 79 -1.88 -5.16 19.32
C GLY A 79 -1.34 -6.07 18.21
N ALA A 80 -2.15 -7.03 17.76
CA ALA A 80 -1.78 -7.90 16.63
C ALA A 80 -1.85 -7.18 15.27
N ALA A 81 -2.71 -6.17 15.14
CA ALA A 81 -2.71 -5.30 13.96
C ALA A 81 -1.48 -4.40 13.94
N ALA A 82 -1.13 -3.78 15.08
CA ALA A 82 0.07 -2.92 15.22
C ALA A 82 1.37 -3.67 14.90
N ALA A 83 1.47 -4.95 15.29
CA ALA A 83 2.62 -5.80 14.99
C ALA A 83 2.85 -6.04 13.48
N LEU A 84 1.87 -5.73 12.62
CA LEU A 84 2.00 -5.84 11.17
C LEU A 84 2.49 -4.54 10.50
N MET A 85 2.62 -3.45 11.25
CA MET A 85 2.94 -2.13 10.69
C MET A 85 4.30 -2.10 9.99
N ASP A 86 5.33 -2.68 10.61
CA ASP A 86 6.68 -2.78 10.01
C ASP A 86 6.66 -3.58 8.70
N LYS A 87 5.89 -4.68 8.68
CA LYS A 87 5.71 -5.49 7.48
C LYS A 87 4.95 -4.73 6.38
N LEU A 88 3.94 -3.95 6.75
CA LEU A 88 3.20 -3.12 5.78
C LEU A 88 4.12 -2.07 5.16
N PHE A 89 4.94 -1.42 5.98
CA PHE A 89 5.89 -0.41 5.52
C PHE A 89 6.94 -1.01 4.58
N THR A 90 7.55 -2.12 4.96
CA THR A 90 8.55 -2.82 4.15
C THR A 90 7.95 -3.26 2.81
N SER A 91 6.81 -3.95 2.82
CA SER A 91 6.18 -4.41 1.58
C SER A 91 5.66 -3.25 0.70
N SER A 92 5.30 -2.11 1.30
CA SER A 92 4.93 -0.91 0.53
C SER A 92 6.15 -0.31 -0.18
N LYS A 93 7.31 -0.28 0.48
CA LYS A 93 8.58 0.15 -0.15
C LYS A 93 9.05 -0.81 -1.25
N GLU A 94 8.91 -2.12 -1.05
CA GLU A 94 9.23 -3.11 -2.09
C GLU A 94 8.35 -2.92 -3.32
N CYS A 95 7.04 -2.66 -3.11
CA CYS A 95 6.12 -2.33 -4.20
C CYS A 95 6.53 -1.03 -4.92
N GLU A 96 6.93 0.00 -4.17
CA GLU A 96 7.41 1.27 -4.70
C GLU A 96 8.66 1.08 -5.58
N GLN A 97 9.64 0.32 -5.08
CA GLN A 97 10.87 0.04 -5.82
C GLN A 97 10.60 -0.77 -7.09
N ALA A 98 9.76 -1.81 -7.01
CA ALA A 98 9.38 -2.61 -8.19
C ALA A 98 8.70 -1.76 -9.27
N MET A 99 7.95 -0.73 -8.89
CA MET A 99 7.38 0.24 -9.85
C MET A 99 8.47 1.12 -10.47
N VAL A 100 9.43 1.62 -9.69
CA VAL A 100 10.57 2.39 -10.21
C VAL A 100 11.35 1.58 -11.24
N ASP A 101 11.68 0.33 -10.91
CA ASP A 101 12.46 -0.56 -11.76
C ASP A 101 11.72 -0.89 -13.06
N MET A 102 10.39 -1.07 -12.99
CA MET A 102 9.55 -1.30 -14.17
C MET A 102 9.47 -0.07 -15.10
N LEU A 103 9.52 1.14 -14.54
CA LEU A 103 9.37 2.40 -15.27
C LEU A 103 10.69 2.99 -15.76
N SER A 104 11.80 2.56 -15.16
CA SER A 104 13.16 2.85 -15.60
C SER A 104 13.74 1.57 -16.20
N PRO A 105 13.31 1.13 -17.40
CA PRO A 105 13.99 0.02 -18.04
C PRO A 105 15.45 0.47 -18.23
N ASP A 106 16.37 -0.35 -17.73
CA ASP A 106 17.80 -0.23 -17.94
C ASP A 106 18.05 0.30 -19.36
N THR A 107 18.58 1.52 -19.48
CA THR A 107 19.30 1.95 -20.68
C THR A 107 20.58 1.14 -20.74
N GLY A 108 20.42 -0.17 -20.93
CA GLY A 108 21.49 -1.10 -21.20
C GLY A 108 21.96 -0.82 -22.61
N ASN A 109 23.00 0.01 -22.70
CA ASN A 109 23.90 0.07 -23.84
C ASN A 109 25.23 -0.56 -23.43
#